data_AF-A0A2M9P8D2-F1
#
_entry.id   AF-A0A2M9P8D2-F1
#
_cell.length_a   1.000
_cell.length_b   1.000
_cell.length_c   1.000
_cell.angle_alpha   90.00
_cell.angle_beta   90.00
_cell.angle_gamma   90.00
#
_symmetry.space_group_name_H-M   'P 1'
#
loop_
_entity.id
_entity.type
_entity.pdbx_description
1 polymer ?
#
loop_
_entity_poly.entity_id
_entity_poly.type
_entity_poly.pdbx_seq_one_letter_code
_entity_poly.pdbx_strand_id
1 'polypeptide(L)'
;MTKISDTQAIVLSAAAQREDRIALPLPDSLRGGAAAKVVGAMIAKGFLQEVDADMRKGEPVWRETGDGHGVTLVATDAGLAAIGIEPEDAKAAPAG
;
A
#
# COMPACT_ATOMS: atom_id res chain seq x y z
N MET A 1 -16.53 8.48 6.42
CA MET A 1 -15.82 8.47 5.12
C MET A 1 -14.50 9.21 5.28
N THR A 2 -13.39 8.50 5.34
CA THR A 2 -12.07 9.14 5.33
C THR A 2 -11.83 9.71 3.94
N LYS A 3 -11.67 11.03 3.84
CA LYS A 3 -11.40 11.66 2.54
C LYS A 3 -10.00 11.25 2.06
N ILE A 4 -9.98 10.52 0.95
CA ILE A 4 -8.77 10.18 0.21
C ILE A 4 -8.51 11.24 -0.86
N SER A 5 -7.25 11.52 -1.17
CA SER A 5 -6.89 12.39 -2.30
C SER A 5 -6.71 11.58 -3.58
N ASP A 6 -6.77 12.24 -4.75
CA ASP A 6 -6.56 11.58 -6.04
C ASP A 6 -5.24 10.82 -6.11
N THR A 7 -4.15 11.41 -5.57
CA THR A 7 -2.84 10.73 -5.49
C THR A 7 -2.90 9.47 -4.62
N GLN A 8 -3.55 9.54 -3.45
CA GLN A 8 -3.68 8.38 -2.56
C GLN A 8 -4.53 7.29 -3.21
N ALA A 9 -5.61 7.67 -3.92
CA ALA A 9 -6.45 6.74 -4.66
C ALA A 9 -5.67 6.06 -5.80
N ILE A 10 -4.87 6.80 -6.57
CA ILE A 10 -4.02 6.22 -7.63
C ILE A 10 -3.04 5.18 -7.06
N VAL A 11 -2.38 5.48 -5.93
CA VAL A 11 -1.44 4.55 -5.29
C VAL A 11 -2.15 3.27 -4.83
N LEU A 12 -3.31 3.40 -4.17
CA LEU A 12 -4.06 2.24 -3.70
C LEU A 12 -4.67 1.43 -4.85
N SER A 13 -5.15 2.07 -5.90
CA SER A 13 -5.65 1.39 -7.11
C SER A 13 -4.54 0.63 -7.84
N ALA A 14 -3.31 1.15 -7.85
CA ALA A 14 -2.17 0.43 -8.41
C ALA A 14 -1.80 -0.79 -7.56
N ALA A 15 -1.78 -0.64 -6.23
CA ALA A 15 -1.52 -1.74 -5.31
C ALA A 15 -2.59 -2.84 -5.39
N ALA A 16 -3.87 -2.47 -5.48
CA ALA A 16 -5.00 -3.39 -5.53
C ALA A 16 -4.98 -4.33 -6.75
N GLN A 17 -4.28 -3.96 -7.81
CA GLN A 17 -4.14 -4.77 -9.03
C GLN A 17 -3.04 -5.84 -8.91
N ARG A 18 -2.34 -5.91 -7.76
CA ARG A 18 -1.23 -6.84 -7.53
C ARG A 18 -1.60 -7.81 -6.42
N GLU A 19 -1.20 -9.06 -6.60
CA GLU A 19 -1.46 -10.12 -5.63
C GLU A 19 -0.80 -9.84 -4.27
N ASP A 20 0.42 -9.28 -4.30
CA ASP A 20 1.20 -8.87 -3.13
C ASP A 20 0.74 -7.53 -2.50
N ARG A 21 -0.18 -6.83 -3.16
CA ARG A 21 -0.68 -5.50 -2.78
C ARG A 21 0.43 -4.46 -2.56
N ILE A 22 1.60 -4.63 -3.19
CA ILE A 22 2.71 -3.69 -3.07
C ILE A 22 2.33 -2.37 -3.74
N ALA A 23 2.63 -1.24 -3.10
CA ALA A 23 2.28 0.11 -3.56
C ALA A 23 3.37 0.79 -4.39
N LEU A 24 4.43 0.06 -4.75
CA LEU A 24 5.59 0.55 -5.49
C LEU A 24 5.67 0.00 -6.92
N PRO A 25 6.10 0.79 -7.93
CA PRO A 25 6.60 2.15 -7.80
C PRO A 25 5.48 3.16 -7.52
N LEU A 26 5.83 4.25 -6.82
CA LEU A 26 4.95 5.40 -6.71
C LEU A 26 4.86 6.13 -8.05
N PRO A 27 3.76 6.88 -8.31
CA PRO A 27 3.66 7.73 -9.50
C PRO A 27 4.84 8.71 -9.61
N ASP A 28 5.33 9.00 -10.81
CA ASP A 28 6.49 9.89 -11.03
C ASP A 28 6.31 11.31 -10.47
N SER A 29 5.06 11.76 -10.37
CA SER A 29 4.70 13.03 -9.74
C SER A 29 5.00 13.04 -8.23
N LEU A 30 5.15 11.87 -7.62
CA LEU A 30 5.39 11.66 -6.21
C LEU A 30 6.82 11.16 -5.97
N ARG A 31 7.74 12.12 -5.81
CA ARG A 31 9.19 11.85 -5.65
C ARG A 31 9.81 12.62 -4.48
N GLY A 32 10.92 12.11 -3.96
CA GLY A 32 11.69 12.73 -2.88
C GLY A 32 10.84 13.07 -1.65
N GLY A 33 10.99 14.28 -1.11
CA GLY A 33 10.26 14.69 0.10
C GLY A 33 8.74 14.71 -0.03
N ALA A 34 8.18 14.86 -1.24
CA ALA A 34 6.75 14.75 -1.47
C ALA A 34 6.26 13.30 -1.27
N ALA A 35 7.02 12.33 -1.78
CA ALA A 35 6.75 10.91 -1.59
C ALA A 35 6.74 10.55 -0.10
N ALA A 36 7.78 10.94 0.63
CA ALA A 36 7.87 10.69 2.06
C ALA A 36 6.65 11.26 2.83
N LYS A 37 6.20 12.47 2.48
CA LYS A 37 5.02 13.09 3.12
C LYS A 37 3.72 12.34 2.82
N VAL A 38 3.46 11.99 1.56
CA VAL A 38 2.21 11.31 1.19
C VAL A 38 2.17 9.90 1.75
N VAL A 39 3.27 9.15 1.63
CA VAL A 39 3.38 7.79 2.20
C VAL A 39 3.22 7.85 3.72
N GLY A 40 3.93 8.75 4.41
CA GLY A 40 3.78 8.93 5.86
C GLY A 40 2.33 9.26 6.26
N ALA A 41 1.63 10.09 5.50
CA ALA A 41 0.23 10.39 5.72
C ALA A 41 -0.69 9.17 5.45
N MET A 42 -0.37 8.34 4.46
CA MET A 42 -1.13 7.11 4.17
C MET A 42 -0.91 6.06 5.27
N ILE A 43 0.31 5.92 5.79
CA ILE A 43 0.61 5.04 6.93
C ILE A 43 -0.11 5.52 8.18
N ALA A 44 -0.08 6.83 8.48
CA ALA A 44 -0.79 7.40 9.63
C ALA A 44 -2.31 7.21 9.53
N LYS A 45 -2.88 7.16 8.32
CA LYS A 45 -4.28 6.84 8.07
C LYS A 45 -4.59 5.33 8.07
N GLY A 46 -3.56 4.49 8.20
CA GLY A 46 -3.68 3.03 8.13
C GLY A 46 -3.96 2.50 6.72
N PHE A 47 -3.72 3.28 5.67
CA PHE A 47 -3.96 2.86 4.28
C PHE A 47 -2.80 2.04 3.70
N LEU A 48 -1.59 2.32 4.15
CA LEU A 48 -0.38 1.58 3.82
C LEU A 48 0.29 1.10 5.10
N GLN A 49 1.07 0.04 4.99
CA GLN A 49 1.98 -0.43 6.04
C GLN A 49 3.36 -0.68 5.45
N GLU A 50 4.39 -0.45 6.27
CA GLU A 50 5.75 -0.90 5.97
C GLU A 50 5.89 -2.37 6.41
N VAL A 51 6.31 -3.23 5.49
CA VAL A 51 6.61 -4.64 5.75
C VAL A 51 8.00 -4.96 5.21
N ASP A 52 8.66 -5.99 5.72
CA ASP A 52 9.94 -6.45 5.18
C ASP A 52 9.82 -6.76 3.68
N ALA A 53 10.70 -6.17 2.87
CA ALA A 53 10.78 -6.48 1.46
C ALA A 53 11.43 -7.85 1.27
N ASP A 54 10.76 -8.75 0.56
CA ASP A 54 11.34 -10.03 0.16
C ASP A 54 12.34 -9.82 -0.98
N MET A 55 13.60 -9.61 -0.61
CA MET A 55 14.71 -9.47 -1.55
C MET A 55 14.91 -10.70 -2.44
N ARG A 56 14.46 -11.89 -2.01
CA ARG A 56 14.57 -13.11 -2.83
C ARG A 56 13.60 -13.09 -4.01
N LYS A 57 12.45 -12.42 -3.83
CA LYS A 57 11.47 -12.16 -4.89
C LYS A 57 11.79 -10.90 -5.69
N GLY A 58 12.77 -10.11 -5.27
CA GLY A 58 13.10 -8.84 -5.89
C GLY A 58 12.04 -7.77 -5.64
N GLU A 59 11.36 -7.83 -4.49
CA GLU A 59 10.37 -6.82 -4.11
C GLU A 59 11.02 -5.43 -4.02
N PRO A 60 10.32 -4.38 -4.49
CA PRO A 60 10.86 -3.03 -4.47
C PRO A 60 11.02 -2.52 -3.04
N VAL A 61 12.17 -1.92 -2.75
CA VAL A 61 12.48 -1.33 -1.44
C VAL A 61 12.04 0.13 -1.40
N TRP A 62 11.21 0.47 -0.41
CA TRP A 62 10.82 1.85 -0.10
C TRP A 62 11.88 2.56 0.74
N ARG A 63 12.35 1.88 1.80
CA ARG A 63 13.26 2.46 2.79
C ARG A 63 14.16 1.37 3.36
N GLU A 64 15.44 1.68 3.54
CA GLU A 64 16.38 0.80 4.23
C GLU A 64 16.17 0.88 5.75
N THR A 65 16.32 -0.25 6.44
CA THR A 65 16.20 -0.35 7.90
C THR A 65 17.56 -0.30 8.62
N GLY A 66 18.67 -0.36 7.86
CA GLY A 66 20.04 -0.15 8.34
C GLY A 66 20.77 -1.43 8.79
N ASP A 67 20.05 -2.52 8.96
CA ASP A 67 20.54 -3.88 9.24
C ASP A 67 20.82 -4.70 7.96
N GLY A 68 20.93 -4.01 6.81
CA GLY A 68 21.02 -4.66 5.50
C GLY A 68 19.66 -5.12 4.96
N HIS A 69 18.58 -4.82 5.69
CA HIS A 69 17.21 -5.05 5.27
C HIS A 69 16.56 -3.76 4.73
N GLY A 70 15.47 -3.95 4.00
CA GLY A 70 14.63 -2.88 3.50
C GLY A 70 13.17 -3.22 3.68
N VAL A 71 12.34 -2.21 3.87
CA VAL A 71 10.90 -2.35 3.90
C VAL A 71 10.31 -1.96 2.56
N THR A 72 9.21 -2.62 2.18
CA THR A 72 8.31 -2.21 1.10
C THR A 72 7.01 -1.64 1.68
N LEU A 73 6.13 -1.16 0.79
CA LEU A 73 4.83 -0.60 1.16
C LEU A 73 3.73 -1.52 0.66
N VAL A 74 2.85 -1.97 1.54
CA VAL A 74 1.71 -2.82 1.19
C VAL A 74 0.40 -2.11 1.52
N ALA A 75 -0.58 -2.19 0.61
CA ALA A 75 -1.92 -1.68 0.86
C ALA A 75 -2.67 -2.57 1.87
N THR A 76 -3.24 -1.93 2.89
CA THR A 76 -4.05 -2.59 3.91
C THR A 76 -5.49 -2.77 3.44
N ASP A 77 -6.27 -3.60 4.11
CA ASP A 77 -7.71 -3.70 3.82
C ASP A 77 -8.44 -2.36 4.04
N ALA A 78 -8.00 -1.55 5.01
CA ALA A 78 -8.54 -0.21 5.22
C ALA A 78 -8.22 0.72 4.04
N GLY A 79 -7.02 0.59 3.45
CA GLY A 79 -6.64 1.29 2.22
C GLY A 79 -7.51 0.87 1.03
N LEU A 80 -7.72 -0.43 0.84
CA LEU A 80 -8.57 -0.96 -0.23
C LEU A 80 -10.04 -0.54 -0.06
N ALA A 81 -10.56 -0.61 1.16
CA ALA A 81 -11.92 -0.16 1.47
C ALA A 81 -12.09 1.35 1.22
N ALA A 82 -11.04 2.16 1.40
CA ALA A 82 -11.07 3.59 1.11
C ALA A 82 -11.25 3.92 -0.39
N ILE A 83 -10.96 2.96 -1.28
CA ILE A 83 -11.23 3.06 -2.74
C ILE A 83 -12.41 2.17 -3.17
N GLY A 84 -13.19 1.64 -2.23
CA GLY A 84 -14.39 0.85 -2.50
C GLY A 84 -14.15 -0.62 -2.84
N ILE A 85 -12.97 -1.16 -2.51
CA ILE A 85 -12.65 -2.58 -2.65
C ILE A 85 -12.86 -3.24 -1.30
N GLU A 86 -13.87 -4.12 -1.19
CA GLU A 86 -14.12 -4.87 0.03
C GLU A 86 -13.17 -6.09 0.11
N PRO A 87 -12.64 -6.42 1.30
CA PRO A 87 -11.85 -7.64 1.47
C PRO A 87 -12.72 -8.87 1.17
N GLU A 88 -12.16 -9.88 0.49
CA GLU A 88 -12.91 -11.08 0.05
C GLU A 88 -13.52 -11.92 1.20
N ASP A 89 -13.24 -11.61 2.46
CA ASP A 89 -13.74 -12.33 3.63
C ASP A 89 -15.26 -12.15 3.90
N ALA A 90 -15.94 -11.28 3.16
CA ALA A 90 -17.38 -11.03 3.37
C ALA A 90 -18.33 -11.92 2.53
N LYS A 91 -17.83 -12.79 1.63
CA LYS A 91 -18.68 -13.61 0.74
C LYS A 91 -18.42 -15.11 0.81
N ALA A 92 -18.27 -15.64 2.02
CA ALA A 92 -18.46 -17.06 2.29
C ALA A 92 -19.39 -17.27 3.50
N ALA A 93 -20.63 -16.81 3.39
CA ALA A 93 -21.71 -17.41 4.18
C ALA A 93 -21.96 -18.82 3.64
N PRO A 94 -21.99 -19.87 4.48
CA PRO A 94 -22.19 -21.22 3.98
C PRO A 94 -23.62 -21.35 3.45
N ALA A 95 -23.73 -21.74 2.17
CA ALA A 95 -24.98 -22.24 1.64
C ALA A 95 -25.02 -23.75 1.92
N GLY A 96 -25.88 -24.15 2.87
CA GLY A 96 -26.35 -25.53 3.04
C GLY A 96 -25.69 -26.30 4.18
#